data_AF-A0A0X3VJF6-F1
#
_entry.id   AF-A0A0X3VJF6-F1
#
_cell.length_a   1.000
_cell.length_b   1.000
_cell.length_c   1.000
_cell.angle_alpha   90.00
_cell.angle_beta   90.00
_cell.angle_gamma   90.00
#
_symmetry.space_group_name_H-M   'P 1'
#
loop_
_entity.id
_entity.type
_entity.pdbx_description
1 polymer ?
#
loop_
_entity_poly.entity_id
_entity_poly.type
_entity_poly.pdbx_seq_one_letter_code
_entity_poly.pdbx_strand_id
1 'polypeptide(L)'
;MSDAKITASDAGCWLEGSQGWTNNHRVVGRAVSYGFVVPKEYEEALEDYRQNGPSASENSWEAMVGQGGLSDQATDFLQALAPNDYEFVWDAGELSLMTSAEAEAFGHHG
;
A
#
# COMPACT_ATOMS: atom_id res chain seq x y z
N MET A 1 13.86 -9.78 -15.26
CA MET A 1 13.12 -9.11 -14.18
C MET A 1 13.81 -7.77 -13.98
N SER A 2 13.08 -6.67 -14.13
CA SER A 2 13.63 -5.31 -14.01
C SER A 2 14.08 -5.07 -12.57
N ASP A 3 15.32 -4.62 -12.38
CA ASP A 3 15.89 -4.09 -11.12
C ASP A 3 15.23 -2.75 -10.73
N ALA A 4 13.89 -2.68 -10.75
CA ALA A 4 13.18 -1.50 -10.27
C ALA A 4 13.40 -1.44 -8.75
N LYS A 5 14.32 -0.56 -8.32
CA LYS A 5 14.63 -0.33 -6.90
C LYS A 5 13.91 0.92 -6.45
N ILE A 6 13.31 0.86 -5.26
CA ILE A 6 12.86 2.04 -4.54
C ILE A 6 14.11 2.70 -3.95
N THR A 7 14.21 4.01 -4.06
CA THR A 7 15.39 4.79 -3.67
C THR A 7 14.99 5.94 -2.76
N ALA A 8 15.98 6.55 -2.09
CA ALA A 8 15.74 7.71 -1.24
C ALA A 8 15.11 8.90 -2.00
N SER A 9 15.33 9.01 -3.32
CA SER A 9 14.68 10.05 -4.14
C SER A 9 13.19 9.83 -4.35
N ASP A 10 12.69 8.64 -4.04
CA ASP A 10 11.26 8.34 -4.07
C ASP A 10 10.57 8.68 -2.75
N ALA A 11 11.28 9.23 -1.74
CA ALA A 11 10.66 9.66 -0.49
C ALA A 11 9.56 10.72 -0.74
N GLY A 12 8.45 10.61 -0.02
CA GLY A 12 7.27 11.46 -0.18
C GLY A 12 5.97 10.66 -0.21
N CYS A 13 4.88 11.33 -0.60
CA CYS A 13 3.57 10.71 -0.70
C CYS A 13 3.47 9.87 -1.98
N TRP A 14 3.17 8.59 -1.83
CA TRP A 14 2.97 7.64 -2.93
C TRP A 14 1.49 7.50 -3.29
N LEU A 15 0.61 7.73 -2.32
CA LEU A 15 -0.84 7.76 -2.49
C LEU A 15 -1.42 9.01 -1.84
N GLU A 16 -1.76 9.99 -2.68
CA GLU A 16 -2.39 11.24 -2.24
C GLU A 16 -3.92 11.15 -2.28
N GLY A 17 -4.57 11.78 -1.29
CA GLY A 17 -5.99 12.16 -1.35
C GLY A 17 -6.77 11.85 -0.07
N SER A 18 -7.68 12.76 0.29
CA SER A 18 -8.55 12.79 1.49
C SER A 18 -9.44 11.54 1.78
N GLN A 19 -9.27 10.46 1.04
CA GLN A 19 -9.99 9.20 1.19
C GLN A 19 -9.07 7.99 0.97
N GLY A 20 -7.82 8.05 1.41
CA GLY A 20 -6.86 7.05 0.98
C GLY A 20 -7.17 5.58 1.38
N TRP A 21 -8.03 5.37 2.38
CA TRP A 21 -8.61 4.04 2.70
C TRP A 21 -9.47 3.46 1.56
N THR A 22 -9.98 4.27 0.62
CA THR A 22 -10.76 3.85 -0.56
C THR A 22 -9.88 3.50 -1.75
N ASN A 23 -8.58 3.80 -1.64
CA ASN A 23 -7.61 3.73 -2.72
C ASN A 23 -6.57 2.62 -2.50
N ASN A 24 -6.82 1.69 -1.58
CA ASN A 24 -5.94 0.55 -1.29
C ASN A 24 -5.55 -0.27 -2.54
N HIS A 25 -6.44 -0.36 -3.55
CA HIS A 25 -6.12 -0.97 -4.84
C HIS A 25 -4.94 -0.30 -5.58
N ARG A 26 -4.67 0.99 -5.35
CA ARG A 26 -3.54 1.73 -5.95
C ARG A 26 -2.19 1.29 -5.36
N VAL A 27 -2.14 0.89 -4.08
CA VAL A 27 -0.96 0.27 -3.45
C VAL A 27 -0.61 -1.00 -4.20
N VAL A 28 -1.61 -1.85 -4.42
CA VAL A 28 -1.47 -3.12 -5.13
C VAL A 28 -0.99 -2.87 -6.55
N GLY A 29 -1.61 -1.93 -7.26
CA GLY A 29 -1.15 -1.54 -8.61
C GLY A 29 0.30 -1.04 -8.63
N ARG A 30 0.72 -0.28 -7.62
CA ARG A 30 2.11 0.16 -7.47
C ARG A 30 3.03 -1.03 -7.20
N ALA A 31 2.71 -1.89 -6.24
CA ALA A 31 3.48 -3.10 -5.96
C ALA A 31 3.61 -4.00 -7.20
N VAL A 32 2.54 -4.17 -7.99
CA VAL A 32 2.54 -4.93 -9.25
C VAL A 32 3.52 -4.31 -10.25
N SER A 33 3.60 -2.98 -10.34
CA SER A 33 4.59 -2.31 -11.20
C SER A 33 6.05 -2.57 -10.79
N TYR A 34 6.29 -2.96 -9.53
CA TYR A 34 7.59 -3.41 -9.00
C TYR A 34 7.75 -4.94 -8.99
N GLY A 35 6.77 -5.69 -9.48
CA GLY A 35 6.83 -7.15 -9.64
C GLY A 35 6.08 -7.97 -8.61
N PHE A 36 5.25 -7.35 -7.75
CA PHE A 36 4.31 -8.08 -6.92
C PHE A 36 3.32 -8.87 -7.79
N VAL A 37 3.05 -10.11 -7.41
CA VAL A 37 2.06 -10.97 -8.07
C VAL A 37 0.84 -11.05 -7.16
N VAL A 38 -0.31 -10.59 -7.65
CA VAL A 38 -1.58 -10.72 -6.93
C VAL A 38 -1.92 -12.21 -6.82
N PRO A 39 -2.13 -12.75 -5.60
CA PRO A 39 -2.56 -14.13 -5.45
C PRO A 39 -3.97 -14.30 -6.03
N LYS A 40 -4.20 -15.46 -6.66
CA LYS A 40 -5.41 -15.70 -7.45
C LYS A 40 -6.70 -15.51 -6.65
N GLU A 41 -6.69 -15.89 -5.38
CA GLU A 41 -7.80 -15.74 -4.45
C GLU A 41 -8.22 -14.29 -4.19
N TYR A 42 -7.35 -13.32 -4.48
CA TYR A 42 -7.64 -11.89 -4.33
C TYR A 42 -8.01 -11.19 -5.64
N GLU A 43 -7.90 -11.83 -6.81
CA GLU A 43 -8.14 -11.17 -8.10
C GLU A 43 -9.58 -10.62 -8.22
N GLU A 44 -10.58 -11.42 -7.83
CA GLU A 44 -11.99 -11.00 -7.85
C GLU A 44 -12.26 -9.88 -6.84
N ALA A 45 -11.68 -9.97 -5.64
CA ALA A 45 -11.82 -8.96 -4.61
C ALA A 45 -11.15 -7.63 -5.02
N LEU A 46 -9.98 -7.69 -5.64
CA LEU A 46 -9.27 -6.53 -6.16
C LEU A 46 -10.10 -5.81 -7.23
N GLU A 47 -10.71 -6.55 -8.15
CA GLU A 47 -11.53 -5.94 -9.21
C GLU A 47 -12.83 -5.33 -8.65
N ASP A 48 -13.55 -6.03 -7.78
CA ASP A 48 -14.77 -5.48 -7.13
C ASP A 48 -14.43 -4.21 -6.33
N TYR A 49 -13.37 -4.25 -5.53
CA TYR A 49 -12.92 -3.12 -4.75
C TYR A 49 -12.43 -1.96 -5.62
N ARG A 50 -11.73 -2.23 -6.72
CA ARG A 50 -11.29 -1.19 -7.67
C ARG A 50 -12.48 -0.45 -8.30
N GLN A 51 -13.59 -1.14 -8.54
CA GLN A 51 -14.79 -0.56 -9.14
C GLN A 51 -15.66 0.19 -8.12
N ASN A 52 -15.79 -0.36 -6.91
CA ASN A 52 -16.79 0.06 -5.94
C ASN A 52 -16.20 0.72 -4.68
N GLY A 53 -14.89 0.63 -4.46
CA GLY A 53 -14.21 1.17 -3.28
C GLY A 53 -14.87 0.70 -1.98
N PRO A 54 -15.25 1.61 -1.06
CA PRO A 54 -15.97 1.27 0.16
C PRO A 54 -17.34 0.63 -0.04
N SER A 55 -17.92 0.74 -1.24
CA SER A 55 -19.21 0.12 -1.58
C SER A 55 -19.06 -1.29 -2.17
N ALA A 56 -17.84 -1.83 -2.23
CA ALA A 56 -17.59 -3.21 -2.58
C ALA A 56 -18.28 -4.17 -1.60
N SER A 57 -18.37 -5.45 -1.98
CA SER A 57 -18.91 -6.46 -1.06
C SER A 57 -18.08 -6.53 0.22
N GLU A 58 -18.71 -6.87 1.35
CA GLU A 58 -18.01 -7.01 2.64
C GLU A 58 -16.81 -7.96 2.55
N ASN A 59 -16.97 -9.07 1.83
CA ASN A 59 -15.88 -10.02 1.58
C ASN A 59 -14.72 -9.39 0.79
N SER A 60 -15.02 -8.62 -0.26
CA SER A 60 -13.99 -7.95 -1.06
C SER A 60 -13.33 -6.81 -0.32
N TRP A 61 -14.07 -6.09 0.52
CA TRP A 61 -13.54 -5.07 1.41
C TRP A 61 -12.56 -5.70 2.40
N GLU A 62 -12.97 -6.75 3.12
CA GLU A 62 -12.13 -7.44 4.10
C GLU A 62 -10.88 -8.05 3.45
N ALA A 63 -11.03 -8.69 2.28
CA ALA A 63 -9.89 -9.26 1.55
C ALA A 63 -8.88 -8.18 1.10
N MET A 64 -9.34 -6.95 0.85
CA MET A 64 -8.48 -5.87 0.40
C MET A 64 -7.83 -5.09 1.54
N VAL A 65 -8.59 -4.73 2.56
CA VAL A 65 -8.18 -3.75 3.60
C VAL A 65 -8.32 -4.28 5.03
N GLY A 66 -8.81 -5.50 5.21
CA GLY A 66 -8.74 -6.20 6.49
C GLY A 66 -7.29 -6.53 6.86
N GLN A 67 -7.07 -6.86 8.13
CA GLN A 67 -5.74 -7.16 8.65
C GLN A 67 -5.11 -8.35 7.90
N GLY A 68 -3.91 -8.14 7.33
CA GLY A 68 -3.22 -9.14 6.50
C GLY A 68 -3.81 -9.30 5.10
N GLY A 69 -4.73 -8.43 4.70
CA GLY A 69 -5.33 -8.40 3.38
C GLY A 69 -4.34 -8.01 2.27
N LEU A 70 -4.85 -7.87 1.06
CA LEU A 70 -4.00 -7.65 -0.12
C LEU A 70 -3.20 -6.34 -0.04
N SER A 71 -3.76 -5.28 0.55
CA SER A 71 -3.06 -4.00 0.73
C SER A 71 -1.88 -4.08 1.69
N ASP A 72 -2.03 -4.80 2.81
CA ASP A 72 -0.93 -5.07 3.76
C ASP A 72 0.18 -5.87 3.06
N GLN A 73 -0.17 -6.94 2.35
CA GLN A 73 0.80 -7.76 1.61
C GLN A 73 1.55 -6.97 0.54
N ALA A 74 0.86 -6.08 -0.18
CA ALA A 74 1.47 -5.20 -1.15
C ALA A 74 2.39 -4.16 -0.49
N THR A 75 2.01 -3.64 0.67
CA THR A 75 2.83 -2.72 1.46
C THR A 75 4.09 -3.41 1.98
N ASP A 76 3.97 -4.61 2.54
CA ASP A 76 5.11 -5.42 3.00
C ASP A 76 6.09 -5.72 1.85
N PHE A 77 5.57 -6.04 0.67
CA PHE A 77 6.40 -6.22 -0.52
C PHE A 77 7.16 -4.95 -0.90
N LEU A 78 6.48 -3.79 -0.90
CA LEU A 78 7.12 -2.50 -1.17
C LEU A 78 8.16 -2.15 -0.09
N GLN A 79 7.86 -2.42 1.17
CA GLN A 79 8.78 -2.22 2.30
C GLN A 79 10.05 -3.05 2.15
N ALA A 80 9.95 -4.30 1.69
CA ALA A 80 11.12 -5.15 1.43
C ALA A 80 12.01 -4.63 0.29
N LEU A 81 11.48 -3.75 -0.57
CA LEU A 81 12.23 -3.08 -1.64
C LEU A 81 12.73 -1.68 -1.24
N ALA A 82 12.28 -1.14 -0.11
CA ALA A 82 12.65 0.17 0.36
C ALA A 82 14.15 0.25 0.70
N PRO A 83 14.79 1.42 0.57
CA PRO A 83 16.14 1.63 1.07
C PRO A 83 16.22 1.36 2.57
N ASN A 84 17.41 0.98 3.04
CA ASN A 84 17.68 0.95 4.48
C ASN A 84 17.36 2.32 5.10
N ASP A 85 16.81 2.30 6.32
CA ASP A 85 16.39 3.48 7.08
C ASP A 85 15.19 4.25 6.48
N TYR A 86 14.42 3.62 5.58
CA TYR A 86 13.16 4.16 5.07
C TYR A 86 11.99 3.19 5.30
N GLU A 87 10.84 3.76 5.61
CA GLU A 87 9.62 3.04 5.94
C GLU A 87 8.42 3.60 5.18
N PHE A 88 7.59 2.68 4.70
CA PHE A 88 6.25 2.97 4.23
C PHE A 88 5.33 3.11 5.44
N VAL A 89 4.72 4.29 5.58
CA VAL A 89 3.81 4.62 6.67
C VAL A 89 2.45 4.95 6.10
N TRP A 90 1.43 4.36 6.72
CA TRP A 90 0.03 4.68 6.48
C TRP A 90 -0.46 5.74 7.45
N ASP A 91 -1.04 6.82 6.94
CA ASP A 91 -1.72 7.84 7.74
C ASP A 91 -2.99 8.34 7.04
N ALA A 92 -4.13 8.29 7.73
CA ALA A 92 -5.43 8.72 7.20
C ALA A 92 -5.77 8.19 5.78
N GLY A 93 -5.19 7.03 5.41
CA GLY A 93 -5.31 6.41 4.09
C GLY A 93 -4.24 6.82 3.08
N GLU A 94 -3.39 7.78 3.39
CA GLU A 94 -2.22 8.11 2.57
C GLU A 94 -1.09 7.12 2.87
N LEU A 95 -0.38 6.71 1.84
CA LEU A 95 0.82 5.90 1.96
C LEU A 95 2.01 6.77 1.57
N SER A 96 2.95 6.94 2.50
CA SER A 96 4.15 7.74 2.29
C SER A 96 5.41 6.91 2.56
N LEU A 97 6.45 7.13 1.77
CA LEU A 97 7.80 6.65 2.06
C LEU A 97 8.55 7.75 2.79
N MET A 98 8.97 7.50 4.02
CA MET A 98 9.69 8.45 4.86
C MET A 98 10.89 7.78 5.52
N THR A 99 11.81 8.55 6.09
CA THR A 99 12.91 7.97 6.87
C THR A 99 12.35 7.31 8.14
N SER A 100 13.00 6.26 8.66
CA SER A 100 12.59 5.62 9.92
C SER A 100 12.52 6.61 11.08
N ALA A 101 13.40 7.61 11.12
CA ALA A 101 13.35 8.68 12.13
C ALA A 101 12.11 9.57 12.00
N GLU A 102 11.67 9.87 10.77
CA GLU A 102 10.41 10.60 10.53
C GLU A 102 9.20 9.74 10.88
N ALA A 103 9.22 8.44 10.55
CA ALA A 103 8.17 7.48 10.89
C ALA A 103 8.00 7.35 12.41
N GLU A 104 9.09 7.22 13.17
CA GLU A 104 9.08 7.18 14.63
C GLU A 104 8.49 8.46 15.22
N ALA A 105 8.89 9.63 14.72
CA ALA A 105 8.33 10.91 15.17
C ALA A 105 6.83 11.02 14.85
N PHE A 106 6.39 10.45 13.74
CA PHE A 106 4.99 10.41 13.33
C PHE A 106 4.14 9.55 14.28
N GLY A 107 4.63 8.36 14.66
CA GLY A 107 3.96 7.41 15.55
C GLY A 107 3.78 7.90 16.99
N HIS A 108 4.51 8.94 17.42
CA HIS A 108 4.35 9.55 18.75
C HIS A 108 3.23 10.59 18.84
N HIS A 109 2.57 10.92 17.72
CA HIS A 109 1.48 11.91 17.66
C HIS A 109 0.08 11.30 17.45
N GLY A 110 -0.04 9.97 17.38
CA GLY A 110 -1.30 9.22 17.23
C GLY A 110 -2.03 8.93 18.54
#